data_AF-A0A958UJE4-F1
#
_entry.id   AF-A0A958UJE4-F1
#
_cell.length_a   1.000
_cell.length_b   1.000
_cell.length_c   1.000
_cell.angle_alpha   90.00
_cell.angle_beta   90.00
_cell.angle_gamma   90.00
#
_symmetry.space_group_name_H-M   'P 1'
#
loop_
_entity.id
_entity.type
_entity.pdbx_description
1 polymer ?
#
loop_
_entity_poly.entity_id
_entity_poly.type
_entity_poly.pdbx_seq_one_letter_code
_entity_poly.pdbx_strand_id
1 'polypeptide(L)'
;MRWFIFIVIYILVDIYAFQAIKTLTKNPLLQGLYVFISLAVLAGLIYELSFFGSSKMMEPPKMYFFGIFLAVFVPKLLIVIFMFGEDTARFFVGIFMKVAGSDQSFYMPSRRKFVSTIALGIAAIPFASLIYGMVQGKYNYKVLKYALEFDDLPDEFDGFTLTQISDIHSGSFDNHNKVEYAVNLINQQQSDVILFTGDLVNNIVDEMKDWKALFSTLKAPQGVFSILGNHDYGDY
;
A
#
# COMPACT_ATOMS: atom_id res chain seq x y z
N MET A 1 16.89 -6.98 -19.49
CA MET A 1 16.87 -5.58 -19.99
C MET A 1 15.60 -4.80 -19.67
N ARG A 2 14.40 -5.42 -19.61
CA ARG A 2 13.11 -4.70 -19.42
C ARG A 2 13.05 -3.80 -18.17
N TRP A 3 13.72 -4.16 -17.08
CA TRP A 3 13.64 -3.46 -15.79
C TRP A 3 14.81 -2.51 -15.48
N PHE A 4 15.79 -2.40 -16.40
CA PHE A 4 17.02 -1.63 -16.13
C PHE A 4 16.74 -0.16 -15.81
N ILE A 5 15.89 0.49 -16.62
CA ILE A 5 15.53 1.90 -16.44
C ILE A 5 14.88 2.12 -15.07
N PHE A 6 13.98 1.24 -14.67
CA PHE A 6 13.31 1.31 -13.37
C PHE A 6 14.29 1.21 -12.19
N ILE A 7 15.24 0.27 -12.26
CA ILE A 7 16.29 0.10 -11.24
C ILE A 7 17.16 1.36 -11.14
N VAL A 8 17.54 1.95 -12.28
CA VAL A 8 18.31 3.20 -12.30
C VAL A 8 17.52 4.34 -11.65
N ILE A 9 16.24 4.50 -11.99
CA ILE A 9 15.38 5.52 -11.37
C ILE A 9 15.28 5.31 -9.85
N TYR A 10 15.07 4.07 -9.40
CA TYR A 10 15.04 3.75 -7.96
C TYR A 10 16.34 4.18 -7.26
N ILE A 11 17.50 3.85 -7.83
CA ILE A 11 18.81 4.20 -7.27
C ILE A 11 18.99 5.73 -7.21
N LEU A 12 18.58 6.45 -8.27
CA LEU A 12 18.67 7.92 -8.30
C LEU A 12 17.78 8.56 -7.23
N VAL A 13 16.54 8.08 -7.08
CA VAL A 13 15.62 8.50 -6.01
C VAL A 13 16.25 8.24 -4.64
N ASP A 14 16.86 7.07 -4.46
CA ASP A 14 17.46 6.68 -3.19
C ASP A 14 18.66 7.55 -2.80
N ILE A 15 19.59 7.77 -3.73
CA ILE A 15 20.76 8.64 -3.55
C ILE A 15 20.33 10.08 -3.25
N TYR A 16 19.29 10.56 -3.91
CA TYR A 16 18.79 11.91 -3.72
C TYR A 16 18.08 12.07 -2.38
N ALA A 17 17.21 11.13 -2.00
CA ALA A 17 16.56 11.10 -0.68
C ALA A 17 17.58 11.00 0.46
N PHE A 18 18.69 10.28 0.28
CA PHE A 18 19.77 10.18 1.26
C PHE A 18 20.40 11.53 1.61
N GLN A 19 20.34 12.54 0.72
CA GLN A 19 20.83 13.90 1.03
C GLN A 19 20.07 14.54 2.19
N ALA A 20 18.78 14.23 2.36
CA ALA A 20 17.99 14.71 3.49
C ALA A 20 18.52 14.12 4.81
N ILE A 21 18.85 12.83 4.82
CA ILE A 21 19.43 12.14 5.98
C ILE A 21 20.81 12.74 6.32
N LYS A 22 21.69 12.94 5.34
CA LYS A 22 23.02 13.55 5.53
C LYS A 22 22.96 15.00 6.01
N THR A 23 21.87 15.70 5.73
CA THR A 23 21.61 17.07 6.20
C THR A 23 21.16 17.06 7.66
N LEU A 24 20.34 16.07 8.04
CA LEU A 24 19.79 15.97 9.39
C LEU A 24 20.80 15.44 10.41
N THR A 25 21.59 14.42 10.05
CA THR A 25 22.52 13.74 10.96
C THR A 25 23.87 13.45 10.31
N LYS A 26 24.94 13.53 11.12
CA LYS A 26 26.30 13.10 10.76
C LYS A 26 26.69 11.76 11.40
N ASN A 27 25.78 11.12 12.13
CA ASN A 27 26.05 9.83 12.78
C ASN A 27 26.25 8.73 11.72
N PRO A 28 27.42 8.09 11.65
CA PRO A 28 27.71 7.07 10.64
C PRO A 28 26.84 5.82 10.78
N LEU A 29 26.37 5.49 11.99
CA LEU A 29 25.49 4.35 12.21
C LEU A 29 24.12 4.57 11.57
N LEU A 30 23.53 5.76 11.75
CA LEU A 30 22.22 6.09 11.16
C LEU A 30 22.29 6.18 9.63
N GLN A 31 23.37 6.75 9.11
CA GLN A 31 23.61 6.79 7.67
C GLN A 31 23.86 5.39 7.10
N GLY A 32 24.65 4.56 7.79
CA GLY A 32 24.91 3.18 7.42
C GLY A 32 23.65 2.32 7.43
N LEU A 33 22.77 2.50 8.43
CA LEU A 33 21.49 1.82 8.51
C LEU A 33 20.58 2.17 7.32
N TYR A 34 20.49 3.44 6.95
CA TYR A 34 19.74 3.86 5.76
C TYR A 34 20.24 3.15 4.49
N VAL A 35 21.56 3.14 4.29
CA VAL A 35 22.18 2.50 3.12
C VAL A 35 21.93 1.00 3.14
N PHE A 36 22.11 0.35 4.28
CA PHE A 36 21.85 -1.08 4.45
C PHE A 36 20.40 -1.45 4.09
N ILE A 37 19.42 -0.74 4.65
CA ILE A 37 17.99 -0.96 4.34
C ILE A 37 17.72 -0.75 2.85
N SER A 38 18.29 0.30 2.26
CA SER A 38 18.05 0.63 0.86
C SER A 38 18.67 -0.40 -0.10
N LEU A 39 19.84 -0.94 0.24
CA LEU A 39 20.48 -2.04 -0.50
C LEU A 39 19.73 -3.36 -0.32
N ALA A 40 19.23 -3.66 0.89
CA ALA A 40 18.44 -4.86 1.14
C ALA A 40 17.13 -4.86 0.34
N VAL A 41 16.41 -3.73 0.33
CA VAL A 41 15.19 -3.57 -0.48
C VAL A 41 15.49 -3.63 -1.97
N LEU A 42 16.60 -3.02 -2.43
CA LEU A 42 17.02 -3.09 -3.83
C LEU A 42 17.37 -4.53 -4.25
N ALA A 43 18.10 -5.27 -3.41
CA ALA A 43 18.45 -6.66 -3.66
C ALA A 43 17.21 -7.53 -3.76
N GLY A 44 16.26 -7.38 -2.82
CA GLY A 44 14.96 -8.06 -2.88
C GLY A 44 14.16 -7.69 -4.13
N LEU A 45 14.19 -6.43 -4.55
CA LEU A 45 13.48 -5.97 -5.74
C LEU A 45 14.08 -6.60 -7.00
N ILE A 46 15.41 -6.63 -7.12
CA ILE A 46 16.11 -7.28 -8.23
C ILE A 46 15.80 -8.78 -8.25
N TYR A 47 15.78 -9.42 -7.08
CA TYR A 47 15.39 -10.83 -6.96
C TYR A 47 13.98 -11.04 -7.49
N GLU A 48 12.97 -10.36 -6.93
CA GLU A 48 11.57 -10.51 -7.36
C GLU A 48 11.39 -10.20 -8.84
N LEU A 49 12.02 -9.14 -9.38
CA LEU A 49 11.94 -8.79 -10.80
C LEU A 49 12.62 -9.82 -11.72
N SER A 50 13.65 -10.53 -11.24
CA SER A 50 14.35 -11.57 -12.01
C SER A 50 13.56 -12.87 -12.07
N PHE A 51 12.72 -13.13 -11.07
CA PHE A 51 11.83 -14.29 -11.00
C PHE A 51 10.36 -13.96 -11.27
N PHE A 52 10.07 -12.72 -11.69
CA PHE A 52 8.74 -12.23 -12.02
C PHE A 52 8.21 -12.95 -13.28
N GLY A 53 7.29 -13.89 -13.10
CA GLY A 53 6.72 -14.71 -14.18
C GLY A 53 6.82 -16.22 -13.96
N SER A 54 7.60 -16.68 -12.97
CA SER A 54 7.72 -18.12 -12.68
C SER A 54 6.57 -18.69 -11.85
N SER A 55 5.80 -17.84 -11.16
CA SER A 55 4.61 -18.26 -10.41
C SER A 55 3.39 -17.47 -10.87
N LYS A 56 2.31 -18.18 -11.24
CA LYS A 56 0.97 -17.57 -11.43
C LYS A 56 0.38 -17.05 -10.11
N MET A 57 0.85 -17.59 -8.98
CA MET A 57 0.38 -17.25 -7.64
C MET A 57 1.22 -16.11 -7.04
N MET A 58 0.53 -15.12 -6.45
CA MET A 58 1.14 -14.10 -5.62
C MET A 58 1.16 -14.59 -4.17
N GLU A 59 2.25 -15.24 -3.76
CA GLU A 59 2.34 -15.80 -2.40
C GLU A 59 2.43 -14.70 -1.33
N PRO A 60 1.97 -14.94 -0.10
CA PRO A 60 2.05 -13.97 1.00
C PRO A 60 3.44 -13.32 1.18
N PRO A 61 4.58 -14.05 1.11
CA PRO A 61 5.90 -13.43 1.21
C PRO A 61 6.17 -12.36 0.13
N LYS A 62 5.70 -12.58 -1.10
CA LYS A 62 5.85 -11.63 -2.21
C LYS A 62 5.01 -10.38 -1.98
N MET A 63 3.79 -10.54 -1.48
CA MET A 63 2.92 -9.41 -1.09
C MET A 63 3.54 -8.59 0.03
N TYR A 64 4.09 -9.25 1.06
CA TYR A 64 4.81 -8.56 2.14
C TYR A 64 6.04 -7.83 1.64
N PHE A 65 6.85 -8.46 0.78
CA PHE A 65 8.00 -7.80 0.19
C PHE A 65 7.56 -6.57 -0.61
N PHE A 66 6.56 -6.69 -1.48
CA PHE A 66 6.06 -5.57 -2.28
C PHE A 66 5.54 -4.43 -1.40
N GLY A 67 4.81 -4.76 -0.33
CA GLY A 67 4.36 -3.78 0.65
C GLY A 67 5.51 -3.09 1.40
N ILE A 68 6.55 -3.83 1.80
CA ILE A 68 7.78 -3.25 2.40
C ILE A 68 8.51 -2.36 1.39
N PHE A 69 8.63 -2.79 0.14
CA PHE A 69 9.20 -2.00 -0.94
C PHE A 69 8.46 -0.67 -1.09
N LEU A 70 7.12 -0.69 -1.17
CA LEU A 70 6.31 0.52 -1.24
C LEU A 70 6.44 1.38 0.02
N ALA A 71 6.42 0.77 1.21
CA ALA A 71 6.60 1.45 2.48
C ALA A 71 7.93 2.20 2.53
N VAL A 72 9.00 1.68 1.93
CA VAL A 72 10.31 2.33 1.88
C VAL A 72 10.42 3.32 0.71
N PHE A 73 9.83 3.02 -0.45
CA PHE A 73 10.01 3.79 -1.68
C PHE A 73 9.09 5.02 -1.77
N VAL A 74 7.82 4.89 -1.42
CA VAL A 74 6.84 6.00 -1.50
C VAL A 74 7.26 7.21 -0.65
N PRO A 75 7.70 7.04 0.62
CA PRO A 75 8.25 8.14 1.40
C PRO A 75 9.45 8.83 0.74
N LYS A 76 10.33 8.08 0.06
CA LYS A 76 11.49 8.64 -0.64
C LYS A 76 11.05 9.55 -1.79
N LEU A 77 10.00 9.20 -2.53
CA LEU A 77 9.45 10.07 -3.57
C LEU A 77 8.98 11.42 -2.99
N LEU A 78 8.32 11.42 -1.83
CA LEU A 78 7.95 12.66 -1.15
C LEU A 78 9.18 13.46 -0.71
N ILE A 79 10.18 12.80 -0.12
CA ILE A 79 11.45 13.47 0.23
C ILE A 79 12.05 14.12 -1.00
N VAL A 80 12.12 13.43 -2.14
CA VAL A 80 12.62 13.98 -3.40
C VAL A 80 11.87 15.25 -3.81
N ILE A 81 10.54 15.28 -3.71
CA ILE A 81 9.74 16.47 -4.06
C ILE A 81 10.13 17.67 -3.20
N PHE A 82 10.22 17.50 -1.87
CA PHE A 82 10.60 18.59 -0.96
C PHE A 82 12.06 19.05 -1.17
N MET A 83 12.97 18.10 -1.32
CA MET A 83 14.40 18.38 -1.53
C MET A 83 14.64 19.06 -2.89
N PHE A 84 13.88 18.69 -3.91
CA PHE A 84 13.92 19.31 -5.23
C PHE A 84 13.37 20.74 -5.20
N GLY A 85 12.27 20.97 -4.48
CA GLY A 85 11.76 22.31 -4.22
C GLY A 85 12.77 23.20 -3.50
N GLU A 86 13.47 22.64 -2.50
CA GLU A 86 14.55 23.34 -1.81
C GLU A 86 15.70 23.68 -2.75
N ASP A 87 16.16 22.73 -3.56
CA ASP A 87 17.26 22.94 -4.52
C ASP A 87 16.92 23.99 -5.55
N THR A 88 15.68 23.98 -6.05
CA THR A 88 15.17 24.99 -6.96
C THR A 88 15.24 26.39 -6.32
N ALA A 89 14.74 26.52 -5.09
CA ALA A 89 14.81 27.79 -4.35
C ALA A 89 16.27 28.23 -4.11
N ARG A 90 17.15 27.30 -3.70
CA ARG A 90 18.59 27.57 -3.47
C ARG A 90 19.29 28.02 -4.76
N PHE A 91 18.93 27.43 -5.89
CA PHE A 91 19.47 27.80 -7.20
C PHE A 91 19.10 29.24 -7.56
N PHE A 92 17.83 29.64 -7.43
CA PHE A 92 17.40 31.01 -7.69
C PHE A 92 18.00 32.02 -6.71
N VAL A 93 18.16 31.66 -5.42
CA VAL A 93 18.87 32.50 -4.45
C VAL A 93 20.33 32.68 -4.87
N GLY A 94 21.01 31.62 -5.32
CA GLY A 94 22.38 31.70 -5.81
C GLY A 94 22.51 32.59 -7.06
N ILE A 95 21.54 32.54 -7.98
CA ILE A 95 21.49 33.46 -9.13
C ILE A 95 21.30 34.89 -8.66
N PHE A 96 20.34 35.15 -7.77
CA PHE A 96 20.09 36.49 -7.25
C PHE A 96 21.33 37.05 -6.56
N MET A 97 22.01 36.27 -5.72
CA MET A 97 23.26 36.68 -5.07
C MET A 97 24.37 36.99 -6.07
N LYS A 98 24.49 36.24 -7.17
CA LYS A 98 25.47 36.51 -8.23
C LYS A 98 25.16 37.80 -9.02
N VAL A 99 23.89 38.10 -9.25
CA VAL A 99 23.46 39.24 -10.09
C VAL A 99 23.33 40.53 -9.28
N ALA A 100 22.84 40.45 -8.04
CA ALA A 100 22.57 41.60 -7.18
C ALA A 100 23.62 41.80 -6.07
N GLY A 101 24.47 40.79 -5.81
CA GLY A 101 25.55 40.87 -4.83
C GLY A 101 26.85 41.42 -5.42
N SER A 102 27.81 41.70 -4.54
CA SER A 102 29.16 42.15 -4.90
C SER A 102 30.12 41.02 -5.29
N ASP A 103 29.70 39.76 -5.10
CA ASP A 103 30.52 38.57 -5.37
C ASP A 103 30.41 38.14 -6.83
N GLN A 104 31.55 37.92 -7.49
CA GLN A 104 31.58 37.51 -8.89
C GLN A 104 31.34 36.00 -9.11
N SER A 105 31.37 35.18 -8.06
CA SER A 105 31.24 33.72 -8.15
C SER A 105 29.84 33.23 -7.80
N PHE A 106 29.35 32.23 -8.53
CA PHE A 106 28.10 31.57 -8.18
C PHE A 106 28.30 30.69 -6.94
N TYR A 107 27.54 30.96 -5.87
CA TYR A 107 27.51 30.14 -4.67
C TYR A 107 26.09 29.63 -4.42
N MET A 108 25.94 28.31 -4.25
CA MET A 108 24.66 27.72 -3.85
C MET A 108 24.60 27.62 -2.32
N PRO A 109 23.63 28.27 -1.66
CA PRO A 109 23.48 28.20 -0.20
C PRO A 109 23.42 26.77 0.30
N SER A 110 23.84 26.45 1.52
CA SER A 110 23.74 25.09 2.07
C SER A 110 22.28 24.65 2.28
N ARG A 111 22.04 23.33 2.35
CA ARG A 111 20.72 22.77 2.65
C ARG A 111 20.31 23.13 4.08
N ARG A 112 19.06 23.57 4.23
CA ARG A 112 18.46 23.93 5.51
C ARG A 112 17.96 22.67 6.19
N LYS A 113 18.51 22.41 7.38
CA LYS A 113 18.09 21.29 8.25
C LYS A 113 16.58 21.26 8.46
N PHE A 114 15.94 22.43 8.63
CA PHE A 114 14.49 22.56 8.79
C PHE A 114 13.69 21.94 7.64
N VAL A 115 14.11 22.16 6.38
CA VAL A 115 13.40 21.63 5.21
C VAL A 115 13.54 20.10 5.15
N SER A 116 14.74 19.58 5.38
CA SER A 116 14.96 18.13 5.49
C SER A 116 14.18 17.49 6.63
N THR A 117 14.04 18.18 7.77
CA THR A 117 13.21 17.71 8.90
C THR A 117 11.74 17.64 8.52
N ILE A 118 11.18 18.67 7.86
CA ILE A 118 9.79 18.63 7.37
C ILE A 118 9.59 17.51 6.35
N ALA A 119 10.51 17.39 5.39
CA ALA A 119 10.44 16.36 4.36
C ALA A 119 10.37 14.95 4.99
N LEU A 120 11.24 14.67 5.97
CA LEU A 120 11.24 13.40 6.69
C LEU A 120 10.00 13.22 7.58
N GLY A 121 9.53 14.28 8.24
CA GLY A 121 8.31 14.23 9.05
C GLY A 121 7.06 13.92 8.23
N ILE A 122 6.91 14.55 7.05
CA ILE A 122 5.81 14.25 6.12
C ILE A 122 5.96 12.86 5.54
N ALA A 123 7.18 12.45 5.14
CA ALA A 123 7.46 11.12 4.60
C ALA A 123 7.20 9.99 5.63
N ALA A 124 7.32 10.27 6.92
CA ALA A 124 6.99 9.32 7.99
C ALA A 124 5.49 8.95 8.01
N ILE A 125 4.60 9.81 7.51
CA ILE A 125 3.15 9.55 7.47
C ILE A 125 2.84 8.36 6.55
N PRO A 126 3.11 8.39 5.23
CA PRO A 126 2.84 7.23 4.37
C PRO A 126 3.70 6.02 4.75
N PHE A 127 4.92 6.21 5.29
CA PHE A 127 5.71 5.10 5.83
C PHE A 127 4.91 4.35 6.91
N ALA A 128 4.47 5.06 7.95
CA ALA A 128 3.72 4.48 9.05
C ALA A 128 2.34 3.95 8.59
N SER A 129 1.64 4.67 7.72
CA SER A 129 0.34 4.25 7.18
C SER A 129 0.43 2.97 6.36
N LEU A 130 1.47 2.79 5.54
CA LEU A 130 1.67 1.57 4.76
C LEU A 130 2.00 0.38 5.67
N ILE A 131 2.89 0.57 6.65
CA ILE A 131 3.18 -0.46 7.66
C ILE A 131 1.91 -0.84 8.43
N TYR A 132 1.13 0.15 8.87
CA TYR A 132 -0.13 -0.08 9.58
C TYR A 132 -1.15 -0.81 8.70
N GLY A 133 -1.29 -0.42 7.44
CA GLY A 133 -2.18 -1.05 6.47
C GLY A 133 -1.87 -2.54 6.28
N MET A 134 -0.59 -2.88 6.13
CA MET A 134 -0.13 -4.26 5.96
C MET A 134 -0.40 -5.14 7.19
N VAL A 135 -0.16 -4.62 8.40
CA VAL A 135 -0.19 -5.44 9.63
C VAL A 135 -1.58 -5.46 10.27
N GLN A 136 -2.27 -4.33 10.27
CA GLN A 136 -3.54 -4.14 10.96
C GLN A 136 -4.71 -3.83 10.01
N GLY A 137 -4.48 -2.97 9.02
CA GLY A 137 -5.54 -2.46 8.14
C GLY A 137 -6.30 -3.56 7.41
N LYS A 138 -5.62 -4.60 6.91
CA LYS A 138 -6.24 -5.73 6.18
C LYS A 138 -7.27 -6.54 6.98
N TYR A 139 -7.34 -6.32 8.30
CA TYR A 139 -8.28 -7.00 9.19
C TYR A 139 -9.20 -6.03 9.97
N ASN A 140 -9.25 -4.76 9.57
CA ASN A 140 -10.09 -3.75 10.19
C ASN A 140 -11.54 -3.83 9.67
N TYR A 141 -12.19 -4.97 9.89
CA TYR A 141 -13.55 -5.22 9.43
C TYR A 141 -14.54 -4.31 10.14
N LYS A 142 -15.51 -3.78 9.38
CA LYS A 142 -16.56 -2.89 9.88
C LYS A 142 -17.90 -3.30 9.31
N VAL A 143 -18.94 -3.18 10.13
CA VAL A 143 -20.33 -3.28 9.67
C VAL A 143 -20.84 -1.87 9.41
N LEU A 144 -21.22 -1.60 8.17
CA LEU A 144 -21.89 -0.37 7.78
C LEU A 144 -23.35 -0.70 7.50
N LYS A 145 -24.27 0.02 8.14
CA LYS A 145 -25.71 -0.18 7.98
C LYS A 145 -26.30 1.03 7.29
N TYR A 146 -27.01 0.80 6.20
CA TYR A 146 -27.71 1.81 5.43
C TYR A 146 -29.14 1.36 5.23
N ALA A 147 -30.10 2.25 5.48
CA ALA A 147 -31.47 2.06 5.04
C ALA A 147 -31.58 2.62 3.62
N LEU A 148 -32.07 1.80 2.69
CA LEU A 148 -32.33 2.20 1.32
C LEU A 148 -33.84 2.28 1.14
N GLU A 149 -34.31 3.39 0.57
CA GLU A 149 -35.72 3.65 0.34
C GLU A 149 -35.93 3.91 -1.15
N PHE A 150 -36.98 3.32 -1.72
CA PHE A 150 -37.34 3.50 -3.13
C PHE A 150 -38.86 3.67 -3.22
N ASP A 151 -39.32 4.62 -4.04
CA ASP A 151 -40.75 4.93 -4.21
C ASP A 151 -41.55 3.76 -4.80
N ASP A 152 -40.88 2.86 -5.51
CA ASP A 152 -41.43 1.71 -6.21
C ASP A 152 -41.01 0.35 -5.59
N LEU A 153 -40.53 0.36 -4.35
CA LEU A 153 -40.18 -0.87 -3.64
C LEU A 153 -41.46 -1.69 -3.35
N PRO A 154 -41.54 -2.97 -3.77
CA PRO A 154 -42.66 -3.82 -3.40
C PRO A 154 -42.75 -4.01 -1.88
N ASP A 155 -43.97 -4.06 -1.35
CA ASP A 155 -44.24 -4.17 0.10
C ASP A 155 -43.55 -5.42 0.72
N GLU A 156 -43.36 -6.49 -0.04
CA GLU A 156 -42.68 -7.70 0.42
C GLU A 156 -41.19 -7.49 0.75
N PHE A 157 -40.58 -6.39 0.27
CA PHE A 157 -39.21 -6.01 0.56
C PHE A 157 -39.10 -4.93 1.65
N ASP A 158 -40.21 -4.44 2.20
CA ASP A 158 -40.16 -3.54 3.35
C ASP A 158 -39.56 -4.26 4.57
N GLY A 159 -38.51 -3.68 5.14
CA GLY A 159 -37.73 -4.30 6.22
C GLY A 159 -36.85 -5.49 5.78
N PHE A 160 -36.80 -5.83 4.49
CA PHE A 160 -35.91 -6.88 3.99
C PHE A 160 -34.45 -6.46 4.10
N THR A 161 -33.61 -7.37 4.60
CA THR A 161 -32.21 -7.08 4.91
C THR A 161 -31.26 -7.92 4.06
N LEU A 162 -30.21 -7.29 3.55
CA LEU A 162 -29.11 -7.96 2.87
C LEU A 162 -27.78 -7.63 3.55
N THR A 163 -26.92 -8.64 3.70
CA THR A 163 -25.51 -8.42 4.00
C THR A 163 -24.71 -8.59 2.71
N GLN A 164 -24.17 -7.48 2.20
CA GLN A 164 -23.28 -7.47 1.06
C GLN A 164 -21.83 -7.53 1.51
N ILE A 165 -21.04 -8.37 0.85
CA ILE A 165 -19.59 -8.49 0.99
C ILE A 165 -18.96 -8.63 -0.40
N SER A 166 -17.76 -8.11 -0.58
CA SER A 166 -17.04 -8.11 -1.85
C SER A 166 -15.54 -8.10 -1.62
N ASP A 167 -14.75 -8.30 -2.67
CA ASP A 167 -13.30 -8.06 -2.70
C ASP A 167 -12.58 -8.77 -1.54
N ILE A 168 -12.98 -10.01 -1.27
CA ILE A 168 -12.43 -10.82 -0.18
C ILE A 168 -10.94 -11.05 -0.42
N HIS A 169 -10.53 -11.27 -1.67
CA HIS A 169 -9.13 -11.38 -2.04
C HIS A 169 -8.36 -12.32 -1.11
N SER A 170 -8.89 -13.54 -1.01
CA SER A 170 -8.55 -14.50 0.04
C SER A 170 -7.07 -14.92 0.09
N GLY A 171 -6.35 -14.81 -1.03
CA GLY A 171 -4.90 -15.05 -1.08
C GLY A 171 -4.09 -14.09 -0.18
N SER A 172 -4.66 -12.95 0.19
CA SER A 172 -4.02 -11.93 1.03
C SER A 172 -4.12 -12.22 2.53
N PHE A 173 -4.95 -13.20 2.92
CA PHE A 173 -5.15 -13.59 4.32
C PHE A 173 -4.05 -14.53 4.80
N ASP A 174 -3.67 -14.34 6.06
CA ASP A 174 -2.63 -15.14 6.75
C ASP A 174 -2.93 -15.35 8.24
N ASN A 175 -4.13 -14.98 8.70
CA ASN A 175 -4.52 -15.09 10.09
C ASN A 175 -5.96 -15.63 10.22
N HIS A 176 -6.06 -16.91 10.55
CA HIS A 176 -7.35 -17.59 10.64
C HIS A 176 -8.33 -16.92 11.63
N ASN A 177 -7.85 -16.58 12.82
CA ASN A 177 -8.71 -16.01 13.87
C ASN A 177 -9.32 -14.66 13.45
N LYS A 178 -8.58 -13.85 12.68
CA LYS A 178 -9.07 -12.56 12.19
C LYS A 178 -10.11 -12.73 11.07
N VAL A 179 -9.93 -13.70 10.18
CA VAL A 179 -10.93 -14.03 9.14
C VAL A 179 -12.17 -14.66 9.78
N GLU A 180 -11.99 -15.52 10.78
CA GLU A 180 -13.10 -16.12 11.54
C GLU A 180 -13.93 -15.06 12.25
N TYR A 181 -13.28 -14.05 12.84
CA TYR A 181 -13.98 -12.89 13.38
C TYR A 181 -14.86 -12.20 12.33
N ALA A 182 -14.38 -12.02 11.09
CA ALA A 182 -15.16 -11.41 10.02
C ALA A 182 -16.39 -12.26 9.62
N VAL A 183 -16.20 -13.58 9.49
CA VAL A 183 -17.29 -14.52 9.17
C VAL A 183 -18.35 -14.53 10.28
N ASN A 184 -17.92 -14.51 11.54
CA ASN A 184 -18.83 -14.38 12.68
C ASN A 184 -19.58 -13.03 12.66
N LEU A 185 -18.90 -11.93 12.31
CA LEU A 185 -19.50 -10.61 12.20
C LEU A 185 -20.58 -10.55 11.11
N ILE A 186 -20.37 -11.24 9.98
CA ILE A 186 -21.37 -11.39 8.90
C ILE A 186 -22.58 -12.17 9.42
N ASN A 187 -22.38 -13.33 10.03
CA ASN A 187 -23.47 -14.15 10.58
C ASN A 187 -24.28 -13.42 11.68
N GLN A 188 -23.64 -12.55 12.46
CA GLN A 188 -24.30 -11.73 13.48
C GLN A 188 -25.28 -10.70 12.91
N GLN A 189 -25.21 -10.38 11.61
CA GLN A 189 -26.17 -9.46 11.00
C GLN A 189 -27.55 -10.09 10.84
N GLN A 190 -27.62 -11.44 10.84
CA GLN A 190 -28.86 -12.21 10.71
C GLN A 190 -29.75 -11.74 9.55
N SER A 191 -29.12 -11.29 8.46
CA SER A 191 -29.83 -10.78 7.29
C SER A 191 -30.61 -11.86 6.56
N ASP A 192 -31.64 -11.47 5.82
CA ASP A 192 -32.47 -12.39 5.04
C ASP A 192 -31.67 -13.08 3.94
N VAL A 193 -30.73 -12.35 3.32
CA VAL A 193 -29.81 -12.87 2.30
C VAL A 193 -28.38 -12.37 2.51
N ILE A 194 -27.40 -13.19 2.13
CA ILE A 194 -25.99 -12.76 2.02
C ILE A 194 -25.60 -12.77 0.54
N LEU A 195 -24.99 -11.67 0.09
CA LEU A 195 -24.55 -11.48 -1.28
C LEU A 195 -23.04 -11.24 -1.33
N PHE A 196 -22.32 -12.10 -2.04
CA PHE A 196 -20.94 -11.90 -2.45
C PHE A 196 -20.89 -11.25 -3.83
N THR A 197 -20.42 -10.02 -3.91
CA THR A 197 -20.41 -9.25 -5.18
C THR A 197 -19.04 -9.21 -5.84
N GLY A 198 -18.38 -10.36 -5.94
CA GLY A 198 -17.15 -10.56 -6.70
C GLY A 198 -15.84 -10.51 -5.90
N ASP A 199 -14.77 -10.88 -6.58
CA ASP A 199 -13.36 -10.85 -6.18
C ASP A 199 -13.08 -11.67 -4.92
N LEU A 200 -13.44 -12.96 -5.00
CA LEU A 200 -13.22 -13.91 -3.91
C LEU A 200 -11.73 -14.31 -3.78
N VAL A 201 -11.04 -14.39 -4.91
CA VAL A 201 -9.61 -14.71 -5.00
C VAL A 201 -8.81 -13.50 -5.49
N ASN A 202 -7.50 -13.54 -5.30
CA ASN A 202 -6.57 -12.58 -5.91
C ASN A 202 -6.29 -12.99 -7.34
N ASN A 203 -5.90 -14.25 -7.54
CA ASN A 203 -5.41 -14.70 -8.84
C ASN A 203 -5.73 -16.16 -9.17
N ILE A 204 -5.96 -17.04 -8.18
CA ILE A 204 -6.23 -18.46 -8.47
C ILE A 204 -7.22 -19.07 -7.47
N VAL A 205 -7.99 -20.07 -7.92
CA VAL A 205 -9.02 -20.77 -7.11
C VAL A 205 -8.44 -21.40 -5.84
N ASP A 206 -7.18 -21.82 -5.89
CA ASP A 206 -6.50 -22.49 -4.78
C ASP A 206 -6.36 -21.62 -3.53
N GLU A 207 -6.40 -20.30 -3.67
CA GLU A 207 -6.34 -19.34 -2.56
C GLU A 207 -7.52 -19.54 -1.58
N MET A 208 -8.67 -20.04 -2.04
CA MET A 208 -9.82 -20.33 -1.17
C MET A 208 -9.75 -21.67 -0.44
N LYS A 209 -8.78 -22.55 -0.74
CA LYS A 209 -8.73 -23.91 -0.16
C LYS A 209 -8.71 -23.88 1.37
N ASP A 210 -7.89 -23.02 1.95
CA ASP A 210 -7.73 -22.90 3.41
C ASP A 210 -8.92 -22.19 4.09
N TRP A 211 -9.70 -21.44 3.30
CA TRP A 211 -10.81 -20.61 3.80
C TRP A 211 -12.18 -21.24 3.59
N LYS A 212 -12.29 -22.22 2.69
CA LYS A 212 -13.55 -22.84 2.28
C LYS A 212 -14.39 -23.33 3.45
N ALA A 213 -13.77 -24.04 4.40
CA ALA A 213 -14.47 -24.57 5.56
C ALA A 213 -15.09 -23.44 6.41
N LEU A 214 -14.33 -22.37 6.65
CA LEU A 214 -14.79 -21.22 7.42
C LEU A 214 -15.91 -20.47 6.69
N PHE A 215 -15.74 -20.12 5.42
CA PHE A 215 -16.77 -19.42 4.64
C PHE A 215 -18.04 -20.24 4.42
N SER A 216 -17.95 -21.58 4.45
CA SER A 216 -19.13 -22.46 4.37
C SER A 216 -20.05 -22.38 5.60
N THR A 217 -19.61 -21.73 6.68
CA THR A 217 -20.43 -21.48 7.87
C THR A 217 -21.36 -20.26 7.71
N LEU A 218 -21.23 -19.51 6.63
CA LEU A 218 -22.15 -18.41 6.31
C LEU A 218 -23.54 -18.94 6.01
N LYS A 219 -24.55 -18.36 6.66
CA LYS A 219 -25.93 -18.82 6.53
C LYS A 219 -26.91 -17.66 6.62
N ALA A 220 -27.83 -17.63 5.68
CA ALA A 220 -28.98 -16.73 5.69
C ALA A 220 -30.25 -17.50 5.26
N PRO A 221 -31.46 -17.09 5.72
CA PRO A 221 -32.72 -17.76 5.40
C PRO A 221 -32.99 -17.93 3.90
N GLN A 222 -32.73 -16.90 3.10
CA GLN A 222 -32.93 -16.91 1.63
C GLN A 222 -31.70 -17.43 0.88
N GLY A 223 -30.61 -17.75 1.58
CA GLY A 223 -29.39 -18.31 1.00
C GLY A 223 -28.23 -17.33 0.91
N VAL A 224 -27.11 -17.86 0.42
CA VAL A 224 -25.85 -17.13 0.21
C VAL A 224 -25.54 -17.21 -1.28
N PHE A 225 -25.53 -16.07 -1.96
CA PHE A 225 -25.31 -15.99 -3.40
C PHE A 225 -23.98 -15.30 -3.69
N SER A 226 -23.33 -15.68 -4.78
CA SER A 226 -22.09 -15.08 -5.24
C SER A 226 -22.13 -14.83 -6.74
N ILE A 227 -21.60 -13.69 -7.16
CA ILE A 227 -21.27 -13.39 -8.55
C ILE A 227 -19.75 -13.30 -8.72
N LEU A 228 -19.27 -13.47 -9.96
CA LEU A 228 -17.85 -13.33 -10.28
C LEU A 228 -17.46 -11.85 -10.36
N GLY A 229 -16.28 -11.51 -9.83
CA GLY A 229 -15.59 -10.25 -10.08
C GLY A 229 -14.47 -10.41 -11.11
N ASN A 230 -13.75 -9.33 -11.41
CA ASN A 230 -12.70 -9.33 -12.42
C ASN A 230 -11.49 -10.21 -12.08
N HIS A 231 -11.31 -10.58 -10.81
CA HIS A 231 -10.27 -11.51 -10.36
C HIS A 231 -10.74 -12.98 -10.33
N ASP A 232 -12.02 -13.26 -10.58
CA ASP A 232 -12.57 -14.61 -10.53
C ASP A 232 -12.69 -15.28 -11.93
N TYR A 233 -12.38 -14.56 -13.02
CA TYR A 233 -12.38 -15.09 -14.40
C TYR A 233 -11.15 -15.97 -14.62
N GLY A 234 -11.33 -17.27 -14.38
CA GLY A 234 -10.26 -18.26 -14.41
C GLY A 234 -9.72 -18.60 -15.80
N ASP A 235 -8.50 -18.14 -16.08
CA ASP A 235 -7.58 -18.70 -17.09
C ASP A 235 -6.50 -19.61 -16.44
N TYR A 236 -6.75 -20.10 -15.22
CA TYR A 236 -5.71 -20.58 -14.30
C TYR A 236 -5.37 -22.06 -14.48
#